data_AF-A0A2S5B8H3-F1
#
_entry.id   AF-A0A2S5B8H3-F1
#
_cell.length_a   1.000
_cell.length_b   1.000
_cell.length_c   1.000
_cell.angle_alpha   90.00
_cell.angle_beta   90.00
_cell.angle_gamma   90.00
#
_symmetry.space_group_name_H-M   'P 1'
#
loop_
_entity.id
_entity.type
_entity.pdbx_description
1 polymer ?
#
loop_
_entity_poly.entity_id
_entity_poly.type
_entity_poly.pdbx_seq_one_letter_code
_entity_poly.pdbx_strand_id
1 'polypeptide(L)'
;MQRTLSSCTCLRAGSAAARPFAAPSSAFISQRAIHAPAAVDATKRVPKPRGPYVDPAALLSVSKRGLESYAEKLGTWPELFTKTSGELREAGMDVKETRYTLWLLEKYRQGHDPAKVAVAPTPKKTIRGWGPKVQNGKRVR
;
A
#
# COMPACT_ATOMS: atom_id res chain seq x y z
N MET A 1 -82.53 -26.69 59.80
CA MET A 1 -83.22 -25.39 59.88
C MET A 1 -82.17 -24.29 60.04
N GLN A 2 -82.23 -23.29 59.16
CA GLN A 2 -81.80 -21.88 59.28
C GLN A 2 -80.36 -21.56 59.78
N ARG A 3 -79.50 -20.98 58.91
CA ARG A 3 -79.10 -19.54 58.82
C ARG A 3 -77.91 -19.21 59.74
N THR A 4 -76.88 -18.42 59.43
CA THR A 4 -76.53 -17.51 58.33
C THR A 4 -75.06 -17.09 58.49
N LEU A 5 -74.35 -17.01 57.35
CA LEU A 5 -73.43 -15.96 56.88
C LEU A 5 -72.55 -15.20 57.90
N SER A 6 -71.23 -15.25 57.69
CA SER A 6 -70.30 -14.17 58.03
C SER A 6 -69.47 -13.80 56.81
N SER A 7 -69.47 -12.51 56.49
CA SER A 7 -68.86 -11.91 55.31
C SER A 7 -67.34 -11.92 55.37
N CYS A 8 -66.69 -11.97 54.22
CA CYS A 8 -65.64 -11.00 53.84
C CYS A 8 -65.23 -11.20 52.37
N THR A 9 -65.83 -10.37 51.52
CA THR A 9 -65.23 -9.57 50.43
C THR A 9 -63.94 -10.02 49.72
N CYS A 10 -64.12 -10.25 48.40
CA CYS A 10 -63.28 -10.00 47.22
C CYS A 10 -61.77 -10.35 47.25
N LEU A 11 -61.30 -11.32 46.43
CA LEU A 11 -60.80 -11.13 45.05
C LEU A 11 -59.98 -9.84 44.87
N ARG A 12 -58.75 -9.84 44.35
CA ARG A 12 -58.41 -10.39 43.02
C ARG A 12 -56.90 -10.30 42.76
N ALA A 13 -56.43 -11.28 42.00
CA ALA A 13 -55.40 -11.24 40.95
C ALA A 13 -53.99 -10.70 41.27
N GLY A 14 -53.04 -11.64 41.35
CA GLY A 14 -51.64 -11.39 41.05
C GLY A 14 -51.47 -11.10 39.56
N SER A 15 -50.92 -9.93 39.25
CA SER A 15 -50.52 -9.52 37.90
C SER A 15 -49.01 -9.63 37.76
N ALA A 16 -48.58 -10.31 36.70
CA ALA A 16 -47.20 -10.55 36.35
C ALA A 16 -46.44 -9.23 36.07
N ALA A 17 -45.31 -9.05 36.75
CA ALA A 17 -44.40 -7.94 36.48
C ALA A 17 -43.60 -8.23 35.19
N ALA A 18 -44.06 -7.67 34.07
CA ALA A 18 -43.25 -7.51 32.87
C ALA A 18 -42.15 -6.48 33.16
N ARG A 19 -40.89 -6.89 33.06
CA ARG A 19 -39.73 -5.99 33.15
C ARG A 19 -39.61 -5.19 31.85
N PRO A 20 -39.53 -3.85 31.88
CA PRO A 20 -39.25 -3.08 30.67
C PRO A 20 -37.81 -3.33 30.24
N PHE A 21 -37.65 -3.84 29.01
CA PHE A 21 -36.38 -3.93 28.31
C PHE A 21 -35.93 -2.49 27.98
N ALA A 22 -35.05 -1.93 28.80
CA ALA A 22 -34.42 -0.65 28.56
C ALA A 22 -33.51 -0.77 27.33
N ALA A 23 -33.91 -0.16 26.22
CA ALA A 23 -33.08 -0.02 25.04
C ALA A 23 -31.94 0.97 25.32
N PRO A 24 -30.66 0.59 25.14
CA PRO A 24 -29.58 1.55 25.23
C PRO A 24 -29.64 2.50 24.02
N SER A 25 -29.83 3.78 24.33
CA SER A 25 -29.79 4.91 23.43
C SER A 25 -28.55 4.90 22.53
N SER A 26 -28.79 5.10 21.23
CA SER A 26 -27.88 5.65 20.24
C SER A 26 -26.41 5.20 20.36
N ALA A 27 -26.10 4.07 19.75
CA ALA A 27 -24.74 3.78 19.32
C ALA A 27 -24.29 4.94 18.42
N PHE A 28 -23.48 5.86 18.95
CA PHE A 28 -22.59 6.67 18.15
C PHE A 28 -21.68 5.69 17.41
N ILE A 29 -22.07 5.31 16.20
CA ILE A 29 -21.20 4.62 15.25
C ILE A 29 -20.09 5.62 14.97
N SER A 30 -18.99 5.52 15.72
CA SER A 30 -17.72 6.15 15.37
C SER A 30 -17.28 5.52 14.06
N GLN A 31 -17.71 6.12 12.95
CA GLN A 31 -17.20 5.77 11.63
C GLN A 31 -15.72 6.13 11.63
N ARG A 32 -14.87 5.14 11.89
CA ARG A 32 -13.44 5.27 11.63
C ARG A 32 -13.32 5.52 10.13
N ALA A 33 -12.92 6.73 9.73
CA ALA A 33 -12.57 7.04 8.36
C ALA A 33 -11.22 6.37 8.03
N ILE A 34 -11.24 5.06 7.79
CA ILE A 34 -10.06 4.24 7.45
C ILE A 34 -9.44 4.62 6.10
N HIS A 35 -10.14 5.44 5.31
CA HIS A 35 -9.70 5.93 3.99
C HIS A 35 -9.37 7.42 3.96
N ALA A 36 -9.35 8.12 5.10
CA ALA A 36 -8.83 9.48 5.12
C ALA A 36 -7.33 9.43 4.80
N PRO A 37 -6.84 10.05 3.71
CA PRO A 37 -5.41 10.13 3.48
C PRO A 37 -4.81 10.89 4.66
N ALA A 38 -3.93 10.24 5.42
CA ALA A 38 -3.15 10.95 6.44
C ALA A 38 -2.52 12.17 5.76
N ALA A 39 -2.69 13.35 6.34
CA ALA A 39 -2.06 14.57 5.82
C ALA A 39 -0.54 14.40 5.92
N VAL A 40 0.07 13.90 4.84
CA VAL A 40 1.51 13.71 4.75
C VAL A 40 2.11 15.06 4.39
N ASP A 41 2.94 15.62 5.27
CA ASP A 41 3.66 16.87 5.00
C ASP A 41 4.39 16.78 3.66
N ALA A 42 3.95 17.56 2.67
CA ALA A 42 4.57 17.59 1.34
C ALA A 42 6.07 17.98 1.41
N THR A 43 6.45 18.75 2.44
CA THR A 43 7.84 19.14 2.72
C THR A 43 8.72 17.98 3.18
N LYS A 44 8.15 16.95 3.83
CA LYS A 44 8.88 15.70 4.17
C LYS A 44 9.01 14.75 2.98
N ARG A 45 8.23 14.96 1.92
CA ARG A 45 8.17 14.08 0.74
C ARG A 45 9.43 14.15 -0.11
N VAL A 46 10.14 15.28 -0.10
CA VAL A 46 11.37 15.49 -0.84
C VAL A 46 12.56 15.39 0.13
N PRO A 47 13.29 14.26 0.14
CA PRO A 47 14.46 14.11 0.97
C PRO A 47 15.61 14.98 0.45
N LYS A 48 16.48 15.44 1.35
CA LYS A 48 17.70 16.16 0.96
C LYS A 48 18.63 15.20 0.16
N PRO A 49 19.34 15.69 -0.85
CA PRO A 49 20.39 14.92 -1.52
C PRO A 49 21.44 14.45 -0.51
N ARG A 50 21.85 13.18 -0.57
CA ARG A 50 22.78 12.55 0.35
C ARG A 50 23.87 11.82 -0.43
N GLY A 51 25.12 12.02 -0.01
CA GLY A 51 26.27 11.35 -0.60
C GLY A 51 26.43 11.72 -2.08
N PRO A 52 26.69 10.75 -2.99
CA PRO A 52 26.92 11.03 -4.41
C PRO A 52 25.64 11.34 -5.21
N TYR A 53 24.46 11.25 -4.58
CA TYR A 53 23.16 11.39 -5.26
C TYR A 53 22.66 12.84 -5.24
N VAL A 54 23.44 13.76 -5.83
CA VAL A 54 23.03 15.17 -5.97
C VAL A 54 22.07 15.35 -7.15
N ASP A 55 22.34 14.60 -8.22
CA ASP A 55 21.59 14.64 -9.46
C ASP A 55 20.61 13.44 -9.54
N PRO A 56 19.34 13.64 -9.98
CA PRO A 56 18.45 12.53 -10.32
C PRO A 56 19.09 11.49 -11.26
N ALA A 57 19.92 11.89 -12.23
CA ALA A 57 20.61 10.94 -13.10
C ALA A 57 21.57 10.02 -12.32
N ALA A 58 22.29 10.59 -11.34
CA ALA A 58 23.18 9.83 -10.47
C ALA A 58 22.42 8.82 -9.61
N LEU A 59 21.19 9.13 -9.17
CA LEU A 59 20.36 8.18 -8.42
C LEU A 59 19.86 7.03 -9.31
N LEU A 60 19.43 7.33 -10.53
CA LEU A 60 18.83 6.35 -11.43
C LEU A 60 19.86 5.39 -12.05
N SER A 61 21.07 5.88 -12.35
CA SER A 61 22.16 5.06 -12.90
C SER A 61 22.59 3.91 -11.97
N VAL A 62 22.41 4.07 -10.66
CA VAL A 62 22.68 3.05 -9.64
C VAL A 62 21.88 1.77 -9.86
N SER A 63 20.68 1.89 -10.44
CA SER A 63 19.80 0.75 -10.68
C SER A 63 20.33 -0.26 -11.69
N LYS A 64 21.27 0.16 -12.58
CA LYS A 64 21.80 -0.64 -13.71
C LYS A 64 20.71 -1.27 -14.59
N ARG A 65 19.54 -0.62 -14.69
CA ARG A 65 18.37 -1.08 -15.44
C ARG A 65 18.04 -0.22 -16.66
N GLY A 66 18.92 0.71 -17.05
CA GLY A 66 18.68 1.62 -18.16
C GLY A 66 17.78 2.81 -17.79
N LEU A 67 17.65 3.13 -16.49
CA LEU A 67 16.80 4.23 -16.02
C LEU A 67 17.43 5.61 -16.26
N GLU A 68 18.74 5.66 -16.48
CA GLU A 68 19.51 6.86 -16.81
C GLU A 68 18.98 7.59 -18.05
N SER A 69 18.44 6.85 -19.03
CA SER A 69 17.87 7.39 -20.27
C SER A 69 16.63 8.28 -20.04
N TYR A 70 15.98 8.16 -18.88
CA TYR A 70 14.80 8.95 -18.55
C TYR A 70 15.11 10.17 -17.69
N ALA A 71 16.37 10.36 -17.26
CA ALA A 71 16.75 11.43 -16.33
C ALA A 71 16.37 12.83 -16.84
N GLU A 72 16.58 13.10 -18.13
CA GLU A 72 16.26 14.39 -18.77
C GLU A 72 14.75 14.72 -18.69
N LYS A 73 13.89 13.70 -18.79
CA LYS A 73 12.43 13.86 -18.73
C LYS A 73 11.91 13.97 -17.30
N LEU A 74 12.68 13.46 -16.34
CA LEU A 74 12.30 13.45 -14.94
C LEU A 74 12.57 14.78 -14.26
N GLY A 75 13.45 15.61 -14.83
CA GLY A 75 13.65 16.99 -14.42
C GLY A 75 14.58 17.11 -13.22
N THR A 76 14.30 18.04 -12.31
CA THR A 76 15.15 18.31 -11.15
C THR A 76 14.88 17.35 -9.97
N TRP A 77 15.79 17.31 -9.00
CA TRP A 77 15.64 16.48 -7.78
C TRP A 77 14.26 16.58 -7.10
N PRO A 78 13.72 17.77 -6.77
CA PRO A 78 12.40 17.87 -6.14
C PRO A 78 11.25 17.38 -7.03
N GLU A 79 11.36 17.55 -8.35
CA GLU A 79 10.36 17.09 -9.31
C GLU A 79 10.31 15.55 -9.35
N LEU A 80 11.48 14.89 -9.34
CA LEU A 80 11.58 13.43 -9.32
C LEU A 80 10.81 12.81 -8.14
N PHE A 81 10.93 13.39 -6.94
CA PHE A 81 10.25 12.87 -5.75
C PHE A 81 8.77 13.26 -5.66
N THR A 82 8.32 14.25 -6.44
CA THR A 82 6.93 14.70 -6.46
C THR A 82 6.09 13.92 -7.45
N LYS A 83 6.72 13.46 -8.55
CA LYS A 83 6.06 12.76 -9.66
C LYS A 83 5.27 11.53 -9.21
N THR A 84 4.10 11.37 -9.82
CA THR A 84 3.18 10.25 -9.65
C THR A 84 3.43 9.19 -10.72
N SER A 85 2.85 8.00 -10.54
CA SER A 85 2.98 6.92 -11.52
C SER A 85 2.38 7.25 -12.89
N GLY A 86 1.43 8.19 -12.98
CA GLY A 86 0.84 8.64 -14.24
C GLY A 86 1.86 9.44 -15.05
N GLU A 87 2.44 10.46 -14.43
CA GLU A 87 3.44 11.34 -15.05
C GLU A 87 4.70 10.58 -15.49
N LEU A 88 5.11 9.56 -14.72
CA LEU A 88 6.24 8.69 -15.10
C LEU A 88 5.94 7.87 -16.37
N ARG A 89 4.68 7.43 -16.55
CA ARG A 89 4.26 6.70 -17.76
C ARG A 89 4.13 7.62 -18.95
N GLU A 90 3.66 8.85 -18.75
CA GLU A 90 3.62 9.89 -19.78
C GLU A 90 5.03 10.26 -20.27
N ALA A 91 6.05 10.19 -19.40
CA ALA A 91 7.46 10.31 -19.79
C ALA A 91 7.99 9.13 -20.63
N GLY A 92 7.20 8.07 -20.82
CA GLY A 92 7.52 6.90 -21.64
C GLY A 92 8.19 5.75 -20.89
N MET A 93 8.09 5.71 -19.56
CA MET A 93 8.55 4.57 -18.77
C MET A 93 7.56 3.40 -18.84
N ASP A 94 8.07 2.18 -18.93
CA ASP A 94 7.23 0.98 -18.82
C ASP A 94 6.65 0.85 -17.39
N VAL A 95 5.60 0.03 -17.25
CA VAL A 95 4.99 -0.33 -15.96
C VAL A 95 6.05 -0.82 -14.97
N LYS A 96 6.99 -1.66 -15.42
CA LYS A 96 8.03 -2.25 -14.56
C LYS A 96 9.02 -1.21 -14.07
N GLU A 97 9.46 -0.34 -14.97
CA GLU A 97 10.39 0.76 -14.68
C GLU A 97 9.75 1.75 -13.72
N THR A 98 8.51 2.17 -14.00
CA THR A 98 7.73 3.07 -13.14
C THR A 98 7.62 2.54 -11.72
N ARG A 99 7.20 1.27 -11.56
CA ARG A 99 7.07 0.63 -10.24
C ARG A 99 8.40 0.54 -9.52
N TYR A 100 9.46 0.23 -10.24
CA TYR A 100 10.80 0.11 -9.66
C TYR A 100 11.35 1.47 -9.22
N THR A 101 11.18 2.52 -10.04
CA THR A 101 11.60 3.89 -9.70
C THR A 101 10.91 4.36 -8.43
N LEU A 102 9.58 4.24 -8.35
CA LEU A 102 8.85 4.65 -7.15
C LEU A 102 9.29 3.87 -5.90
N TRP A 103 9.53 2.57 -6.04
CA TRP A 103 10.06 1.75 -4.95
C TRP A 103 11.48 2.20 -4.53
N LEU A 104 12.35 2.53 -5.48
CA LEU A 104 13.70 3.00 -5.20
C LEU A 104 13.69 4.35 -4.49
N LEU A 105 12.85 5.29 -4.94
CA LEU A 105 12.65 6.59 -4.28
C LEU A 105 12.14 6.42 -2.85
N GLU A 106 11.22 5.48 -2.63
CA GLU A 106 10.71 5.19 -1.29
C GLU A 106 11.78 4.58 -0.39
N LYS A 107 12.65 3.71 -0.94
CA LYS A 107 13.80 3.16 -0.19
C LYS A 107 14.81 4.25 0.17
N TYR A 108 15.02 5.21 -0.72
CA TYR A 108 15.86 6.38 -0.44
C TYR A 108 15.26 7.25 0.68
N ARG A 109 13.93 7.48 0.69
CA ARG A 109 13.22 8.20 1.77
C ARG A 109 13.37 7.52 3.12
N GLN A 110 13.37 6.19 3.14
CA GLN A 110 13.60 5.37 4.34
C GLN A 110 15.06 5.43 4.83
N GLY A 111 15.94 6.13 4.12
CA GLY A 111 17.35 6.30 4.50
C GLY A 111 18.26 5.14 4.05
N HIS A 112 17.73 4.19 3.27
CA HIS A 112 18.54 3.13 2.68
C HIS A 112 19.44 3.67 1.56
N ASP A 113 20.61 3.05 1.43
CA ASP A 113 21.54 3.34 0.35
C ASP A 113 21.05 2.67 -0.96
N PRO A 114 20.71 3.45 -2.02
CA PRO A 114 20.18 2.90 -3.26
C PRO A 114 21.17 1.95 -3.95
N ALA A 115 22.48 2.10 -3.74
CA ALA A 115 23.48 1.18 -4.33
C ALA A 115 23.43 -0.23 -3.73
N LYS A 116 23.06 -0.33 -2.45
CA LYS A 116 22.90 -1.62 -1.75
C LYS A 116 21.54 -2.25 -2.01
N VAL A 117 20.52 -1.42 -2.23
CA VAL A 117 19.13 -1.86 -2.44
C VAL A 117 18.86 -2.20 -3.91
N ALA A 118 19.62 -1.63 -4.84
CA ALA A 118 19.44 -1.85 -6.26
C ALA A 118 19.57 -3.34 -6.63
N VAL A 119 18.49 -3.89 -7.19
CA VAL A 119 18.47 -5.27 -7.66
C VAL A 119 19.00 -5.29 -9.10
N ALA A 120 20.15 -5.92 -9.29
CA ALA A 120 20.76 -6.10 -10.60
C ALA A 120 19.80 -6.81 -11.60
N PRO A 121 19.92 -6.55 -12.91
CA PRO A 121 19.16 -7.30 -13.91
C PRO A 121 19.47 -8.79 -13.81
N THR A 122 18.45 -9.62 -14.02
CA THR A 122 18.65 -11.07 -14.01
C THR A 122 19.60 -11.45 -15.14
N PRO A 123 20.65 -12.23 -14.85
CA PRO A 123 21.59 -12.64 -15.88
C PRO A 123 20.85 -13.47 -16.94
N LYS A 124 21.32 -13.38 -18.18
CA LYS A 124 20.78 -14.19 -19.27
C LYS A 124 20.89 -15.68 -18.90
N LYS A 125 19.80 -16.42 -19.10
CA LYS A 125 19.80 -17.86 -18.86
C LYS A 125 20.88 -18.53 -19.72
N THR A 126 21.74 -19.30 -19.07
CA THR A 126 22.70 -20.16 -19.79
C THR A 126 21.92 -21.28 -20.47
N ILE A 127 22.14 -21.44 -21.77
CA ILE A 127 21.54 -22.55 -22.52
C ILE A 127 22.32 -23.82 -22.15
N ARG A 128 21.79 -24.57 -21.20
CA ARG A 128 22.25 -25.94 -20.90
C ARG A 128 21.77 -26.85 -22.06
N GLY A 129 22.70 -27.21 -22.95
CA GLY A 129 22.39 -28.00 -24.15
C GLY A 129 21.89 -29.42 -23.83
N TRP A 130 21.33 -30.08 -24.84
CA TRP A 130 20.90 -31.50 -24.79
C TRP A 130 21.95 -32.45 -25.41
N GLY A 131 23.21 -32.00 -25.51
CA GLY A 131 24.29 -32.67 -26.24
C GLY A 131 24.66 -31.98 -27.56
N PRO A 132 25.69 -32.47 -28.29
CA PRO A 132 26.26 -31.81 -29.47
C PRO A 132 25.26 -31.49 -30.58
N LYS A 133 24.15 -32.25 -30.62
CA LYS A 133 23.10 -32.16 -31.64
C LYS A 133 22.17 -30.94 -31.46
N VAL A 134 22.14 -30.30 -30.29
CA VAL A 134 21.29 -29.12 -30.02
C VAL A 134 22.10 -28.04 -29.33
N GLN A 135 22.55 -27.06 -30.13
CA GLN A 135 23.27 -25.88 -29.66
C GLN A 135 22.42 -24.64 -29.84
N ASN A 136 22.39 -23.76 -28.84
CA ASN A 136 21.68 -22.48 -28.89
C ASN A 136 20.17 -22.61 -29.25
N GLY A 137 19.54 -23.74 -28.88
CA GLY A 137 18.15 -24.04 -29.23
C GLY A 137 17.91 -24.46 -30.69
N LYS A 138 18.96 -24.58 -31.50
CA LYS A 138 18.92 -25.08 -32.88
C LYS A 138 19.50 -26.49 -32.95
N ARG A 139 18.86 -27.35 -33.74
CA ARG A 139 19.38 -28.70 -34.01
C ARG A 139 20.45 -28.60 -35.09
N VAL A 140 21.69 -28.91 -34.71
CA VAL A 140 22.84 -28.95 -35.63
C VAL A 140 22.74 -30.27 -36.40
N ARG A 141 22.84 -30.21 -37.74
CA ARG A 141 22.73 -31.38 -38.63
C ARG A 141 24.12 -31.83 -39.06
#